data_AF-A0A7S1BPK6-F1
#
_entry.id   AF-A0A7S1BPK6-F1
#
_cell.length_a   1.000
_cell.length_b   1.000
_cell.length_c   1.000
_cell.angle_alpha   90.00
_cell.angle_beta   90.00
_cell.angle_gamma   90.00
#
_symmetry.space_group_name_H-M   'P 1'
#
loop_
_entity.id
_entity.type
_entity.pdbx_description
1 polymer ?
#
loop_
_entity_poly.entity_id
_entity_poly.type
_entity_poly.pdbx_seq_one_letter_code
_entity_poly.pdbx_strand_id
1 'polypeptide(L)'
;GPIGGKKLVVFIDDFNMPRKTSNESPFQPPLELLRLLLDYGGWYDRQKCLWKNVVDTQLIAAMAPPVGGREVICPRIQSRFCLLNCTQYSDSQIIHIFESIISIKFKDFDQEIISMKIPIMKATLEIYKNVCE
;
A
#
# COMPACT_ATOMS: atom_id res chain seq x y z
N GLY A 1 13.55 12.16 -14.74
CA GLY A 1 13.88 10.96 -13.93
C GLY A 1 14.84 11.33 -12.83
N PRO A 2 15.27 10.36 -12.00
CA PRO A 2 16.29 10.57 -10.98
C PRO A 2 17.66 10.93 -11.60
N ILE A 3 18.51 11.60 -10.83
CA ILE A 3 19.84 12.03 -11.29
C ILE A 3 20.80 10.83 -11.32
N GLY A 4 21.69 10.79 -12.32
CA GLY A 4 22.85 9.89 -12.34
C GLY A 4 22.53 8.44 -12.66
N GLY A 5 21.61 8.18 -13.60
CA GLY A 5 21.31 6.82 -14.09
C GLY A 5 20.67 5.89 -13.06
N LYS A 6 20.16 6.43 -11.96
CA LYS A 6 19.43 5.67 -10.94
C LYS A 6 18.05 5.28 -11.45
N LYS A 7 17.42 4.29 -10.80
CA LYS A 7 16.01 3.98 -10.98
C LYS A 7 15.21 4.48 -9.78
N LEU A 8 14.09 5.14 -10.04
CA LEU A 8 13.17 5.65 -9.02
C LEU A 8 11.97 4.70 -8.90
N VAL A 9 11.63 4.29 -7.69
CA VAL A 9 10.38 3.61 -7.39
C VAL A 9 9.49 4.58 -6.62
N VAL A 10 8.29 4.83 -7.13
CA VAL A 10 7.28 5.68 -6.50
C VAL A 10 6.20 4.77 -5.93
N PHE A 11 6.08 4.79 -4.60
CA PHE A 11 5.02 4.06 -3.89
C PHE A 11 3.83 4.99 -3.59
N ILE A 12 2.62 4.51 -3.83
CA ILE A 12 1.36 5.22 -3.56
C ILE A 12 0.51 4.37 -2.62
N ASP A 13 0.33 4.82 -1.37
CA ASP A 13 -0.30 4.01 -0.32
C ASP A 13 -1.84 3.96 -0.40
N ASP A 14 -2.47 5.08 -0.72
CA ASP A 14 -3.93 5.23 -0.79
C ASP A 14 -4.38 5.51 -2.23
N PHE A 15 -4.17 4.53 -3.11
CA PHE A 15 -4.39 4.72 -4.56
C PHE A 15 -5.87 5.01 -4.92
N ASN A 16 -6.82 4.60 -4.08
CA ASN A 16 -8.25 4.82 -4.28
C ASN A 16 -8.86 5.99 -3.46
N MET A 17 -8.03 6.85 -2.88
CA MET A 17 -8.51 8.07 -2.20
C MET A 17 -9.08 9.15 -3.12
N PRO A 18 -8.57 9.39 -4.36
CA PRO A 18 -9.07 10.49 -5.18
C PRO A 18 -10.57 10.40 -5.44
N ARG A 19 -11.30 11.49 -5.19
CA ARG A 19 -12.75 11.55 -5.42
C ARG A 19 -13.06 11.56 -6.91
N LYS A 20 -14.21 10.99 -7.25
CA LYS A 20 -14.80 11.11 -8.59
C LYS A 20 -15.31 12.53 -8.80
N THR A 21 -15.13 13.05 -10.01
CA THR A 21 -15.48 14.44 -10.36
C THR A 21 -16.99 14.67 -10.42
N SER A 22 -17.74 13.70 -10.97
CA SER A 22 -19.21 13.73 -10.97
C SER A 22 -19.78 12.31 -10.99
N ASN A 23 -21.07 12.19 -10.65
CA ASN A 23 -21.78 10.91 -10.68
C ASN A 23 -22.12 10.46 -12.10
N GLU A 24 -22.39 11.42 -13.00
CA GLU A 24 -22.74 11.18 -14.40
C GLU A 24 -21.52 10.79 -15.24
N SER A 25 -20.34 11.27 -14.84
CA SER A 25 -19.09 11.00 -15.53
C SER A 25 -17.94 10.89 -14.51
N PRO A 26 -17.79 9.70 -13.90
CA PRO A 26 -16.86 9.52 -12.79
C PRO A 26 -15.42 9.41 -13.30
N PHE A 27 -14.71 10.54 -13.32
CA PHE A 27 -13.27 10.57 -13.55
C PHE A 27 -12.51 10.92 -12.28
N GLN A 28 -11.31 10.36 -12.14
CA GLN A 28 -10.34 10.68 -11.09
C GLN A 28 -9.09 11.27 -11.77
N PRO A 29 -9.03 12.61 -11.99
CA PRO A 29 -7.95 13.25 -12.74
C PRO A 29 -6.53 12.89 -12.28
N PRO A 30 -6.24 12.72 -10.96
CA PRO A 30 -4.93 12.27 -10.51
C PRO A 30 -4.55 10.88 -11.08
N LEU A 31 -5.49 9.95 -11.17
CA LEU A 31 -5.24 8.61 -11.69
C LEU A 31 -5.06 8.60 -13.22
N GLU A 32 -5.74 9.51 -13.93
CA GLU A 32 -5.52 9.68 -15.38
C GLU A 32 -4.14 10.25 -15.69
N LEU A 33 -3.61 11.13 -14.83
CA LEU A 33 -2.22 11.60 -14.98
C LEU A 33 -1.22 10.45 -14.81
N LEU A 34 -1.45 9.56 -13.83
CA LEU A 34 -0.63 8.35 -13.66
C LEU A 34 -0.79 7.40 -14.84
N ARG A 35 -1.99 7.31 -15.43
CA ARG A 35 -2.20 6.55 -16.67
C ARG A 35 -1.36 7.12 -17.82
N LEU A 36 -1.28 8.44 -17.95
CA LEU A 36 -0.43 9.07 -18.97
C LEU A 36 1.04 8.71 -18.78
N LEU A 37 1.51 8.73 -17.52
CA LEU A 37 2.86 8.28 -17.19
C LEU A 37 3.10 6.81 -17.60
N LEU A 38 2.16 5.91 -17.29
CA LEU A 38 2.29 4.48 -17.59
C LEU A 38 2.17 4.16 -19.08
N ASP A 39 1.24 4.81 -19.80
CA ASP A 39 0.95 4.54 -21.20
C ASP A 39 1.95 5.22 -22.15
N TYR A 40 2.37 6.44 -21.82
CA TYR A 40 3.15 7.30 -22.73
C TYR A 40 4.53 7.71 -22.18
N GLY A 41 4.89 7.27 -20.98
CA GLY A 41 6.18 7.58 -20.37
C GLY A 41 6.36 9.06 -20.00
N GLY A 42 5.26 9.80 -19.80
CA GLY A 42 5.33 11.23 -19.55
C GLY A 42 3.98 11.94 -19.59
N TRP A 43 4.02 13.27 -19.59
CA TRP A 43 2.84 14.11 -19.72
C TRP A 43 3.18 15.48 -20.33
N TYR A 44 2.15 16.19 -20.78
CA TYR A 44 2.30 17.51 -21.37
C TYR A 44 2.44 18.60 -20.29
N ASP A 45 3.47 19.44 -20.40
CA ASP A 45 3.62 20.64 -19.59
C ASP A 45 2.80 21.78 -20.18
N ARG A 46 1.74 22.19 -19.48
CA ARG A 46 0.84 23.26 -19.91
C ARG A 46 1.48 24.65 -19.87
N GLN A 47 2.51 24.88 -19.06
CA GLN A 47 3.18 26.19 -18.98
C GLN A 47 4.17 26.35 -20.12
N LYS A 48 4.94 25.30 -20.42
CA LYS A 48 5.96 25.32 -21.47
C LYS A 48 5.43 24.90 -22.83
N CYS A 49 4.21 24.36 -22.88
CA CYS A 49 3.61 23.78 -24.07
C CYS A 49 4.46 22.67 -24.72
N LEU A 50 5.15 21.88 -23.89
CA LEU A 50 6.08 20.83 -24.32
C LEU A 50 5.80 19.51 -23.61
N TRP A 51 6.05 18.41 -24.31
CA TRP A 51 5.99 17.08 -23.71
C TRP A 51 7.16 16.86 -22.73
N LYS A 52 6.85 16.38 -21.53
CA LYS A 52 7.83 16.01 -20.51
C LYS A 52 7.92 14.49 -20.40
N ASN A 53 9.07 13.96 -20.79
CA ASN A 53 9.39 12.55 -20.61
C ASN A 53 9.83 12.27 -19.17
N VAL A 54 9.31 11.19 -18.60
CA VAL A 54 9.70 10.64 -17.30
C VAL A 54 10.40 9.32 -17.54
N VAL A 55 11.71 9.32 -17.31
CA VAL A 55 12.58 8.16 -17.50
C VAL A 55 12.95 7.52 -16.17
N ASP A 56 13.30 6.23 -16.23
CA ASP A 56 13.83 5.43 -15.13
C ASP A 56 12.96 5.45 -13.85
N THR A 57 11.64 5.39 -14.04
CA THR A 57 10.67 5.46 -12.94
C THR A 57 9.70 4.28 -13.00
N GLN A 58 9.46 3.64 -11.87
CA GLN A 58 8.48 2.57 -11.68
C GLN A 58 7.44 2.98 -10.65
N LEU A 59 6.17 2.64 -10.89
CA LEU A 59 5.08 2.85 -9.93
C LEU A 59 4.75 1.56 -9.20
N ILE A 60 4.53 1.67 -7.89
CA ILE A 60 3.92 0.66 -7.04
C ILE A 60 2.77 1.34 -6.29
N ALA A 61 1.63 0.67 -6.21
CA ALA A 61 0.46 1.22 -5.55
C ALA A 61 -0.16 0.18 -4.60
N ALA A 62 -0.65 0.67 -3.47
CA ALA A 62 -1.50 -0.05 -2.54
C ALA A 62 -2.85 0.68 -2.45
N MET A 63 -3.89 -0.06 -2.05
CA MET A 63 -5.19 0.50 -1.71
C MET A 63 -5.92 -0.48 -0.80
N ALA A 64 -6.72 0.07 0.11
CA ALA A 64 -7.64 -0.73 0.88
C ALA A 64 -8.92 -1.01 0.06
N PRO A 65 -9.69 -2.07 0.42
CA PRO A 65 -10.98 -2.34 -0.19
C PRO A 65 -11.91 -1.12 -0.16
N PRO A 66 -12.84 -1.00 -1.14
CA PRO A 66 -13.76 0.12 -1.24
C PRO A 66 -14.79 0.10 -0.10
N VAL A 67 -14.42 0.69 1.04
CA VAL A 67 -15.26 0.83 2.25
C VAL A 67 -14.96 2.20 2.87
N GLY A 68 -15.98 2.88 3.40
CA GLY A 68 -15.81 4.07 4.24
C GLY A 68 -15.24 5.30 3.52
N GLY A 69 -15.72 5.61 2.31
CA GLY A 69 -15.30 6.80 1.55
C GLY A 69 -14.11 6.56 0.60
N ARG A 70 -13.64 5.31 0.49
CA ARG A 70 -12.68 4.87 -0.53
C ARG A 70 -13.41 4.48 -1.81
N GLU A 71 -12.95 4.99 -2.94
CA GLU A 71 -13.64 4.85 -4.22
C GLU A 71 -13.27 3.55 -4.94
N VAL A 72 -14.18 3.08 -5.80
CA VAL A 72 -13.84 2.07 -6.81
C VAL A 72 -13.04 2.74 -7.92
N ILE A 73 -11.86 2.20 -8.20
CA ILE A 73 -10.96 2.70 -9.25
C ILE A 73 -11.49 2.34 -10.64
N CYS A 74 -11.27 3.22 -11.60
CA CYS A 74 -11.61 2.96 -13.00
C CYS A 74 -10.86 1.72 -13.56
N PRO A 75 -11.54 0.78 -14.25
CA PRO A 75 -10.91 -0.39 -14.85
C PRO A 75 -9.76 -0.06 -15.82
N ARG A 76 -9.79 1.14 -16.44
CA ARG A 76 -8.77 1.58 -17.41
C ARG A 76 -7.40 1.82 -16.79
N ILE A 77 -7.33 2.33 -15.56
CA ILE A 77 -6.05 2.49 -14.86
C ILE A 77 -5.69 1.17 -14.18
N GLN A 78 -6.67 0.43 -13.65
CA GLN A 78 -6.43 -0.84 -12.98
C GLN A 78 -5.79 -1.88 -13.91
N SER A 79 -6.16 -1.89 -15.20
CA SER A 79 -5.56 -2.80 -16.21
C SER A 79 -4.08 -2.54 -16.49
N ARG A 80 -3.51 -1.43 -15.98
CA ARG A 80 -2.06 -1.12 -16.08
C ARG A 80 -1.24 -1.67 -14.91
N PHE A 81 -1.90 -2.27 -13.93
CA PHE A 81 -1.26 -2.86 -12.77
C PHE A 81 -1.53 -4.37 -12.72
N CYS A 82 -0.58 -5.10 -12.11
CA CYS A 82 -0.87 -6.43 -11.60
C CYS A 82 -1.54 -6.28 -10.23
N LEU A 83 -2.76 -6.77 -10.09
CA LEU A 83 -3.50 -6.69 -8.83
C LEU A 83 -3.15 -7.90 -7.95
N LEU A 84 -2.63 -7.64 -6.75
CA LEU A 84 -2.42 -8.64 -5.72
C LEU A 84 -3.40 -8.39 -4.57
N ASN A 85 -4.19 -9.41 -4.22
CA ASN A 85 -5.10 -9.32 -3.10
C ASN A 85 -4.42 -9.83 -1.82
N CYS A 86 -4.10 -8.93 -0.91
CA CYS A 86 -3.54 -9.27 0.40
C CYS A 86 -4.67 -9.61 1.38
N THR A 87 -4.83 -10.89 1.71
CA THR A 87 -5.80 -11.35 2.69
C THR A 87 -5.29 -11.16 4.11
N GLN A 88 -6.19 -11.24 5.09
CA GLN A 88 -5.80 -11.28 6.50
C GLN A 88 -4.87 -12.48 6.76
N TYR A 89 -3.90 -12.27 7.65
CA TYR A 89 -2.97 -13.30 8.10
C TYR A 89 -3.67 -14.29 9.03
N SER A 90 -3.20 -15.54 9.05
CA SER A 90 -3.67 -16.51 10.04
C SER A 90 -3.13 -16.17 11.43
N ASP A 91 -3.83 -16.61 12.47
CA ASP A 91 -3.41 -16.44 13.87
C ASP A 91 -1.97 -16.93 14.10
N SER A 92 -1.62 -18.08 13.51
CA SER A 92 -0.28 -18.64 13.60
C SER A 92 0.80 -17.73 12.98
N GLN A 93 0.49 -17.08 11.85
CA GLN A 93 1.40 -16.12 11.20
C GLN A 93 1.54 -14.85 12.04
N ILE A 94 0.44 -14.34 12.59
CA ILE A 94 0.43 -13.17 13.46
C ILE A 94 1.28 -13.44 14.72
N ILE A 95 1.01 -14.55 15.40
CA ILE A 95 1.79 -14.96 16.59
C ILE A 95 3.27 -15.07 16.25
N HIS A 96 3.63 -15.71 15.13
CA HIS A 96 5.03 -15.87 14.72
C HIS A 96 5.72 -14.52 14.45
N ILE A 97 5.05 -13.60 13.75
CA ILE A 97 5.59 -12.26 13.47
C ILE A 97 5.85 -11.53 14.78
N PHE A 98 4.88 -11.45 15.67
CA PHE A 98 5.05 -10.73 16.93
C PHE A 98 5.99 -11.45 17.90
N GLU A 99 6.04 -12.78 17.88
CA GLU A 99 7.03 -13.56 18.62
C GLU A 99 8.45 -13.19 18.18
N SER A 100 8.70 -13.02 16.87
CA SER A 100 10.02 -12.62 16.38
C SER A 100 10.45 -11.24 16.91
N ILE A 101 9.49 -10.31 17.01
CA ILE A 101 9.71 -8.96 17.53
C ILE A 101 9.99 -9.00 19.04
N ILE A 102 9.16 -9.73 19.80
CA ILE A 102 9.28 -9.80 21.26
C ILE A 102 10.52 -10.58 21.68
N SER A 103 10.94 -11.58 20.90
CA SER A 103 12.15 -12.38 21.18
C SER A 103 13.41 -11.51 21.20
N ILE A 104 13.48 -10.48 20.34
CA ILE A 104 14.60 -9.52 20.35
C ILE A 104 14.57 -8.68 21.64
N LYS A 105 13.39 -8.30 22.11
CA LYS A 105 13.22 -7.48 23.32
C LYS A 105 13.45 -8.27 24.61
N PHE A 106 13.10 -9.56 24.62
CA PHE A 106 13.15 -10.40 25.81
C PHE A 106 14.53 -11.05 26.01
N LYS A 107 15.45 -10.91 25.05
CA LYS A 107 16.74 -11.58 25.01
C LYS A 107 17.57 -11.42 26.29
N ASP A 108 17.50 -10.26 26.93
CA ASP A 108 18.33 -9.90 28.08
C ASP A 108 17.63 -10.13 29.44
N PHE A 109 16.41 -10.69 29.43
CA PHE A 109 15.65 -11.00 30.64
C PHE A 109 15.85 -12.44 31.10
N ASP A 110 15.42 -12.73 32.33
CA ASP A 110 15.46 -14.07 32.89
C ASP A 110 14.59 -15.06 32.07
N GLN A 111 14.97 -16.34 32.12
CA GLN A 111 14.30 -17.43 31.39
C GLN A 111 12.80 -17.50 31.68
N GLU A 112 12.38 -17.16 32.90
CA GLU A 112 10.97 -17.08 33.28
C GLU A 112 10.22 -16.07 32.41
N ILE A 113 10.78 -14.88 32.21
CA ILE A 113 10.18 -13.83 31.37
C ILE A 113 10.25 -14.20 29.89
N ILE A 114 11.37 -14.78 29.43
CA ILE A 114 11.51 -15.26 28.05
C ILE A 114 10.43 -16.29 27.70
N SER A 115 10.13 -17.20 28.64
CA SER A 115 9.11 -18.24 28.44
C SER A 115 7.69 -17.68 28.26
N MET A 116 7.43 -16.45 28.74
CA MET A 116 6.12 -15.79 28.66
C MET A 116 5.81 -15.20 27.29
N LYS A 117 6.74 -15.20 26.33
CA LYS A 117 6.54 -14.63 24.98
C LYS A 117 5.30 -15.18 24.27
N ILE A 118 5.11 -16.49 24.23
CA ILE A 118 3.99 -17.12 23.50
C ILE A 118 2.66 -16.88 24.24
N PRO A 119 2.56 -17.10 25.57
CA PRO A 119 1.35 -16.77 26.33
C PRO A 119 0.89 -15.32 26.15
N ILE A 120 1.80 -14.35 26.21
CA ILE A 120 1.46 -12.93 26.04
C ILE A 120 0.93 -12.65 24.62
N MET A 121 1.55 -13.23 23.59
CA MET A 121 1.08 -13.06 22.21
C MET A 121 -0.31 -13.65 21.98
N LYS A 122 -0.57 -14.85 22.53
CA LYS A 122 -1.90 -15.46 22.46
C LYS A 122 -2.96 -14.61 23.15
N ALA A 123 -2.68 -14.17 24.38
CA ALA A 123 -3.60 -13.32 25.13
C ALA A 123 -3.86 -11.98 24.43
N THR A 124 -2.82 -11.37 23.83
CA THR A 124 -2.95 -10.11 23.08
C THR A 124 -3.82 -10.30 21.83
N LEU A 125 -3.61 -11.39 21.10
CA LEU A 125 -4.42 -11.72 19.91
C LEU A 125 -5.88 -11.99 20.28
N GLU A 126 -6.12 -12.70 21.38
CA GLU A 126 -7.47 -12.97 21.90
C GLU A 126 -8.20 -11.67 22.26
N ILE A 127 -7.55 -10.76 22.99
CA ILE A 127 -8.11 -9.44 23.33
C ILE A 127 -8.41 -8.64 22.06
N TYR A 128 -7.49 -8.63 21.08
CA TYR A 128 -7.70 -7.92 19.82
C TYR A 128 -8.96 -8.43 19.10
N LYS A 129 -9.12 -9.75 18.99
CA LYS A 129 -10.30 -10.35 18.36
C LYS A 129 -11.58 -9.99 19.09
N ASN A 130 -11.60 -10.09 20.42
CA ASN A 130 -12.78 -9.75 21.21
C ASN A 130 -13.23 -8.28 21.10
N VAL A 131 -12.33 -7.37 20.71
CA VAL A 131 -12.62 -5.94 20.58
C VAL A 131 -12.95 -5.55 19.13
N CYS A 132 -12.28 -6.17 18.16
CA CYS A 132 -12.35 -5.77 16.75
C CYS A 132 -13.26 -6.66 15.89
N GLU A 133 -13.57 -7.88 16.34
CA GLU A 133 -14.56 -8.78 15.73
C GLU A 133 -15.87 -8.75 16.54
#